data_AF-A0A0F9A360-F1
#
_entry.id   AF-A0A0F9A360-F1
#
_cell.length_a   1.000
_cell.length_b   1.000
_cell.length_c   1.000
_cell.angle_alpha   90.00
_cell.angle_beta   90.00
_cell.angle_gamma   90.00
#
_symmetry.space_group_name_H-M   'P 1'
#
loop_
_entity.id
_entity.type
_entity.pdbx_description
1 polymer ?
#
loop_
_entity_poly.entity_id
_entity_poly.type
_entity_poly.pdbx_seq_one_letter_code
_entity_poly.pdbx_strand_id
1 'polypeptide(L)'
;HESQGLRIGAGTKKRRPIMVNKFSNEYVRHIFSTEEKRAIAEDLARKVAELKQKEDDKKAIISEMKSKIDGLTAMLNVAAVKLNNGYEMITVKCEFTPDWPGKLWLIHRTDNGEFVKERKMSPDDLQMRIKWEASGDDDKIPENFTPAETTEQRGA
;
A
#
# COMPACT_ATOMS: atom_id res chain seq x y z
N HIS A 1 -129.24 7.35 25.88
CA HIS A 1 -128.17 8.07 25.16
C HIS A 1 -126.91 7.95 25.99
N GLU A 2 -126.06 6.98 25.68
CA GLU A 2 -124.85 6.66 26.45
C GLU A 2 -123.64 6.95 25.57
N SER A 3 -122.85 7.94 25.97
CA SER A 3 -121.67 8.42 25.27
C SER A 3 -120.45 7.53 25.59
N GLN A 4 -120.01 6.75 24.60
CA GLN A 4 -118.74 6.03 24.71
C GLN A 4 -117.58 6.96 24.39
N GLY A 5 -116.83 7.33 25.43
CA GLY A 5 -115.52 7.99 25.32
C GLY A 5 -114.43 6.96 25.02
N LEU A 6 -113.81 7.08 23.85
CA LEU A 6 -112.70 6.25 23.37
C LEU A 6 -111.42 6.54 24.20
N ARG A 7 -110.95 5.58 25.00
CA ARG A 7 -109.65 5.66 25.69
C ARG A 7 -108.56 5.05 24.80
N ILE A 8 -107.72 5.90 24.21
CA ILE A 8 -106.51 5.47 23.49
C ILE A 8 -105.40 5.25 24.52
N GLY A 9 -105.00 3.99 24.74
CA GLY A 9 -103.86 3.63 25.56
C GLY A 9 -102.54 3.98 24.87
N ALA A 10 -101.76 4.89 25.46
CA ALA A 10 -100.42 5.25 25.00
C ALA A 10 -99.41 4.15 25.37
N GLY A 11 -99.05 3.31 24.41
CA GLY A 11 -97.96 2.34 24.57
C GLY A 11 -96.60 3.03 24.64
N THR A 12 -95.91 2.93 25.77
CA THR A 12 -94.55 3.42 25.96
C THR A 12 -93.54 2.50 25.26
N LYS A 13 -93.09 2.88 24.05
CA LYS A 13 -92.01 2.17 23.35
C LYS A 13 -90.70 2.35 24.13
N LYS A 14 -90.22 1.29 24.80
CA LYS A 14 -88.87 1.26 25.40
C LYS A 14 -87.82 1.47 24.31
N ARG A 15 -87.11 2.60 24.33
CA ARG A 15 -85.98 2.88 23.41
C ARG A 15 -84.80 2.02 23.84
N ARG A 16 -84.14 1.35 22.88
CA ARG A 16 -82.93 0.56 23.14
C ARG A 16 -81.78 1.51 23.51
N PRO A 17 -80.88 1.13 24.43
CA PRO A 17 -79.75 1.96 24.80
C PRO A 17 -78.76 2.08 23.63
N ILE A 18 -78.18 3.28 23.49
CA ILE A 18 -77.12 3.58 22.51
C ILE A 18 -75.80 3.17 23.17
N MET A 19 -75.09 2.22 22.56
CA MET A 19 -73.74 1.87 23.00
C MET A 19 -72.76 2.94 22.51
N VAL A 20 -71.99 3.52 23.44
CA VAL A 20 -70.96 4.52 23.15
C VAL A 20 -69.61 3.82 23.13
N ASN A 21 -68.89 3.89 22.01
CA ASN A 21 -67.55 3.32 21.90
C ASN A 21 -66.59 4.06 22.83
N LYS A 22 -65.79 3.31 23.60
CA LYS A 22 -64.67 3.82 24.40
C LYS A 22 -63.37 3.46 23.71
N PHE A 23 -62.48 4.43 23.55
CA PHE A 23 -61.16 4.26 22.96
C PHE A 23 -60.08 4.45 24.02
N SER A 24 -59.09 3.57 24.08
CA SER A 24 -57.87 3.70 24.89
C SER A 24 -56.66 3.25 24.07
N ASN A 25 -55.47 3.77 24.39
CA ASN A 25 -54.22 3.35 23.78
C ASN A 25 -53.59 2.26 24.64
N GLU A 26 -53.44 1.07 24.07
CA GLU A 26 -52.83 -0.09 24.73
C GLU A 26 -51.63 -0.57 23.92
N TYR A 27 -50.62 -1.11 24.60
CA TYR A 27 -49.50 -1.76 23.95
C TYR A 27 -49.92 -3.13 23.44
N VAL A 28 -50.04 -3.26 22.13
CA VAL A 28 -50.45 -4.51 21.48
C VAL A 28 -49.37 -5.03 20.55
N ARG A 29 -49.36 -6.34 20.35
CA ARG A 29 -48.49 -6.98 19.37
C ARG A 29 -48.92 -6.58 17.96
N HIS A 30 -48.04 -5.88 17.25
CA HIS A 30 -48.20 -5.62 15.82
C HIS A 30 -47.70 -6.81 15.00
N ILE A 31 -48.50 -7.27 14.05
CA ILE A 31 -48.10 -8.32 13.10
C ILE A 31 -47.83 -7.62 11.78
N PHE A 32 -46.58 -7.65 11.34
CA PHE A 32 -46.20 -7.04 10.07
C PHE A 32 -46.94 -7.67 8.91
N SER A 33 -47.52 -6.81 8.09
CA SER A 33 -48.03 -7.13 6.76
C SER A 33 -46.89 -7.60 5.84
N THR A 34 -47.27 -8.15 4.69
CA THR A 34 -46.32 -8.59 3.66
C THR A 34 -45.47 -7.44 3.12
N GLU A 35 -46.07 -6.26 2.96
CA GLU A 35 -45.38 -5.05 2.48
C GLU A 35 -44.36 -4.53 3.50
N GLU A 36 -44.74 -4.46 4.78
CA GLU A 36 -43.81 -4.06 5.85
C GLU A 36 -42.64 -5.04 5.96
N LYS A 37 -42.89 -6.35 5.89
CA LYS A 37 -41.82 -7.36 5.88
C LYS A 37 -40.86 -7.18 4.71
N ARG A 38 -41.37 -6.82 3.54
CA ARG A 38 -40.54 -6.56 2.36
C ARG A 38 -39.65 -5.33 2.57
N ALA A 39 -40.22 -4.23 3.06
CA ALA A 39 -39.44 -3.02 3.36
C ALA A 39 -38.35 -3.29 4.41
N ILE A 40 -38.67 -4.08 5.44
CA ILE A 40 -37.70 -4.51 6.46
C ILE A 40 -36.59 -5.38 5.82
N ALA A 41 -36.94 -6.30 4.93
CA ALA A 41 -35.97 -7.15 4.25
C ALA A 41 -35.02 -6.35 3.35
N GLU A 42 -35.54 -5.36 2.64
CA GLU A 42 -34.74 -4.45 1.81
C GLU A 42 -33.79 -3.59 2.66
N ASP A 43 -34.27 -3.05 3.78
CA ASP A 43 -33.43 -2.31 4.74
C ASP A 43 -32.35 -3.20 5.36
N LEU A 44 -32.70 -4.44 5.72
CA LEU A 44 -31.76 -5.42 6.25
C LEU A 44 -30.67 -5.75 5.22
N ALA A 45 -31.05 -6.03 3.97
CA ALA A 45 -30.09 -6.33 2.91
C ALA A 45 -29.10 -5.18 2.70
N ARG A 46 -29.60 -3.93 2.70
CA ARG A 46 -28.77 -2.72 2.61
C ARG A 46 -27.79 -2.63 3.78
N LYS A 47 -28.28 -2.76 5.02
CA LYS A 47 -27.44 -2.67 6.23
C LYS A 47 -26.39 -3.77 6.29
N VAL A 48 -26.71 -4.98 5.85
CA VAL A 48 -25.74 -6.09 5.76
C VAL A 48 -24.65 -5.78 4.75
N ALA A 49 -25.01 -5.26 3.56
CA ALA A 49 -24.03 -4.86 2.56
C ALA A 49 -23.13 -3.71 3.07
N GLU A 50 -23.72 -2.71 3.72
CA GLU A 50 -22.97 -1.60 4.32
C GLU A 50 -22.02 -2.08 5.41
N LEU A 51 -22.49 -2.94 6.33
CA LEU A 51 -21.65 -3.50 7.39
C LEU A 51 -20.46 -4.25 6.80
N LYS A 52 -20.69 -5.09 5.79
CA LYS A 52 -19.62 -5.84 5.12
C LYS A 52 -18.59 -4.90 4.48
N GLN A 53 -19.05 -3.86 3.79
CA GLN A 53 -18.15 -2.85 3.22
C GLN A 53 -17.29 -2.19 4.29
N LYS A 54 -17.90 -1.79 5.42
CA LYS A 54 -17.15 -1.17 6.53
C LYS A 54 -16.15 -2.13 7.17
N GLU A 55 -16.45 -3.41 7.26
CA GLU A 55 -15.51 -4.42 7.75
C GLU A 55 -14.32 -4.60 6.80
N ASP A 56 -14.56 -4.60 5.49
CA ASP A 56 -13.51 -4.73 4.49
C ASP A 56 -12.62 -3.47 4.42
N ASP A 57 -13.23 -2.27 4.50
CA ASP A 57 -12.51 -1.00 4.63
C ASP A 57 -11.60 -1.00 5.87
N LYS A 58 -12.14 -1.46 7.02
CA LYS A 58 -11.37 -1.58 8.28
C LYS A 58 -10.16 -2.50 8.10
N LYS A 59 -10.33 -3.67 7.46
CA LYS A 59 -9.22 -4.61 7.21
C LYS A 59 -8.16 -3.98 6.31
N ALA A 60 -8.57 -3.28 5.26
CA ALA A 60 -7.66 -2.59 4.35
C ALA A 60 -6.81 -1.55 5.08
N ILE A 61 -7.44 -0.69 5.90
CA ILE A 61 -6.74 0.33 6.70
C ILE A 61 -5.78 -0.31 7.69
N ILE A 62 -6.21 -1.36 8.40
CA ILE A 62 -5.33 -2.07 9.35
C ILE A 62 -4.11 -2.66 8.63
N SER A 63 -4.31 -3.24 7.44
CA SER A 63 -3.21 -3.78 6.63
C SER A 63 -2.22 -2.69 6.23
N GLU A 64 -2.71 -1.55 5.74
CA GLU A 64 -1.87 -0.41 5.36
C GLU A 64 -1.06 0.12 6.56
N MET A 65 -1.72 0.29 7.70
CA MET A 65 -1.08 0.77 8.94
C MET A 65 -0.03 -0.21 9.44
N LYS A 66 -0.28 -1.52 9.32
CA LYS A 66 0.71 -2.54 9.63
C LYS A 66 1.95 -2.42 8.75
N SER A 67 1.78 -2.28 7.44
CA SER A 67 2.91 -2.08 6.52
C SER A 67 3.73 -0.84 6.84
N LYS A 68 3.09 0.26 7.26
CA LYS A 68 3.79 1.47 7.72
C LYS A 68 4.60 1.23 8.99
N ILE A 69 4.03 0.52 9.97
CA ILE A 69 4.72 0.16 11.22
C ILE A 69 5.92 -0.73 10.90
N ASP A 70 5.75 -1.77 10.08
CA ASP A 70 6.82 -2.69 9.72
C ASP A 70 7.98 -1.94 9.02
N GLY A 71 7.67 -0.96 8.16
CA GLY A 71 8.66 -0.08 7.55
C GLY A 71 9.46 0.74 8.58
N LEU A 72 8.77 1.35 9.55
CA LEU A 72 9.42 2.10 10.63
C LEU A 72 10.29 1.18 11.51
N THR A 73 9.82 -0.04 11.81
CA THR A 73 10.59 -1.03 12.56
C THR A 73 11.85 -1.45 11.82
N ALA A 74 11.78 -1.65 10.49
CA ALA A 74 12.97 -1.94 9.69
C ALA A 74 13.99 -0.79 9.74
N MET A 75 13.54 0.46 9.60
CA MET A 75 14.40 1.64 9.72
C MET A 75 15.04 1.75 11.09
N LEU A 76 14.27 1.51 12.16
CA LEU A 76 14.78 1.49 13.53
C LEU A 76 15.87 0.44 13.72
N ASN A 77 15.67 -0.77 13.20
CA ASN A 77 16.66 -1.84 13.28
C ASN A 77 17.96 -1.47 12.55
N VAL A 78 17.87 -0.87 11.36
CA VAL A 78 19.05 -0.37 10.64
C VAL A 78 19.78 0.69 11.46
N ALA A 79 19.06 1.66 12.04
CA ALA A 79 19.65 2.69 12.88
C ALA A 79 20.30 2.11 14.15
N ALA A 80 19.65 1.13 14.78
CA ALA A 80 20.19 0.44 15.96
C ALA A 80 21.47 -0.35 15.63
N VAL A 81 21.52 -1.03 14.47
CA VAL A 81 22.73 -1.71 14.01
C VAL A 81 23.85 -0.71 13.75
N LYS A 82 23.57 0.42 13.07
CA LYS A 82 24.56 1.49 12.86
C LYS A 82 25.09 2.04 14.18
N LEU A 83 24.21 2.28 15.15
CA LEU A 83 24.58 2.77 16.48
C LEU A 83 25.45 1.77 17.23
N ASN A 84 25.08 0.48 17.22
CA ASN A 84 25.83 -0.57 17.91
C ASN A 84 27.19 -0.84 17.26
N ASN A 85 27.25 -0.83 15.93
CA ASN A 85 28.49 -1.06 15.20
C ASN A 85 29.43 0.16 15.31
N GLY A 86 28.88 1.37 15.42
CA GLY A 86 29.64 2.61 15.49
C GLY A 86 30.27 3.06 14.16
N TYR A 87 29.96 2.37 13.05
CA TYR A 87 30.44 2.70 11.72
C TYR A 87 29.40 2.38 10.64
N GLU A 88 29.49 3.07 9.50
CA GLU A 88 28.72 2.79 8.29
C GLU A 88 29.67 2.58 7.11
N MET A 89 29.46 1.52 6.34
CA MET A 89 30.26 1.24 5.15
C MET A 89 29.76 2.13 4.00
N ILE A 90 30.51 3.19 3.71
CA ILE A 90 30.20 4.16 2.64
C ILE A 90 31.21 3.97 1.51
N THR A 91 30.74 4.02 0.27
CA THR A 91 31.64 4.07 -0.90
C THR A 91 32.08 5.51 -1.10
N VAL A 92 33.32 5.83 -0.69
CA VAL A 92 33.91 7.16 -0.83
C VAL A 92 35.03 7.11 -1.85
N LYS A 93 35.19 8.18 -2.64
CA LYS A 93 36.36 8.32 -3.52
C LYS A 93 37.62 8.32 -2.65
N CYS A 94 38.58 7.48 -3.00
CA CYS A 94 39.85 7.39 -2.29
C CYS A 94 40.97 7.84 -3.21
N GLU A 95 41.94 8.55 -2.64
CA GLU A 95 43.18 8.92 -3.30
C GLU A 95 44.25 7.88 -2.97
N PHE A 96 44.99 7.46 -3.99
CA PHE A 96 46.06 6.48 -3.88
C PHE A 96 47.39 7.21 -3.97
N THR A 97 48.08 7.30 -2.84
CA THR A 97 49.41 7.92 -2.77
C THR A 97 50.47 6.81 -2.80
N PRO A 98 51.43 6.85 -3.73
CA PRO A 98 52.47 5.84 -3.80
C PRO A 98 53.57 6.11 -2.76
N ASP A 99 53.80 5.15 -1.86
CA ASP A 99 54.99 5.09 -1.01
C ASP A 99 56.05 4.20 -1.69
N TRP A 100 56.96 4.83 -2.44
CA TRP A 100 57.99 4.15 -3.23
C TRP A 100 59.00 3.35 -2.41
N PRO A 101 59.49 3.82 -1.24
CA PRO A 101 60.39 3.06 -0.38
C PRO A 101 59.75 1.76 0.15
N GLY A 102 58.48 1.83 0.58
CA GLY A 102 57.74 0.67 1.09
C GLY A 102 57.14 -0.22 0.00
N LYS A 103 57.05 0.26 -1.25
CA LYS A 103 56.28 -0.34 -2.35
C LYS A 103 54.81 -0.56 -1.95
N LEU A 104 54.22 0.42 -1.28
CA LEU A 104 52.85 0.39 -0.78
C LEU A 104 52.04 1.54 -1.39
N TRP A 105 50.78 1.25 -1.73
CA TRP A 105 49.76 2.25 -1.99
C TRP A 105 49.09 2.61 -0.67
N LEU A 106 49.21 3.87 -0.26
CA LEU A 106 48.48 4.43 0.86
C LEU A 106 47.13 4.94 0.34
N ILE A 107 46.05 4.38 0.86
CA ILE A 107 44.69 4.74 0.45
C ILE A 107 44.13 5.72 1.47
N HIS A 108 43.97 6.97 1.05
CA HIS A 108 43.38 8.02 1.87
C HIS A 108 41.97 8.33 1.39
N ARG A 109 41.07 8.56 2.32
CA ARG A 109 39.74 9.07 2.03
C ARG A 109 39.83 10.53 1.57
N THR A 110 39.14 10.88 0.48
CA THR A 110 39.23 12.26 -0.06
C THR A 110 38.44 13.28 0.76
N ASP A 111 37.51 12.84 1.61
CA ASP A 111 36.62 13.70 2.36
C ASP A 111 37.22 14.18 3.70
N ASN A 112 37.93 13.32 4.41
CA ASN A 112 38.54 13.65 5.70
C ASN A 112 40.06 13.41 5.77
N GLY A 113 40.67 12.87 4.70
CA GLY A 113 42.10 12.57 4.65
C GLY A 113 42.51 11.39 5.53
N GLU A 114 41.57 10.70 6.19
CA GLU A 114 41.89 9.59 7.07
C GLU A 114 42.44 8.40 6.27
N PHE A 115 43.44 7.77 6.87
CA PHE A 115 44.06 6.57 6.32
C PHE A 115 43.08 5.40 6.40
N VAL A 116 42.77 4.80 5.25
CA VAL A 116 41.79 3.70 5.16
C VAL A 116 42.51 2.35 5.24
N LYS A 117 43.52 2.16 4.38
CA LYS A 117 44.20 0.88 4.23
C LYS A 117 45.49 1.04 3.41
N GLU A 118 46.45 0.16 3.67
CA GLU A 118 47.62 -0.04 2.79
C GLU A 118 47.42 -1.25 1.88
N ARG A 119 47.83 -1.10 0.61
CA ARG A 119 47.86 -2.19 -0.36
C ARG A 119 49.26 -2.31 -0.93
N LYS A 120 49.79 -3.52 -1.02
CA LYS A 120 51.07 -3.76 -1.70
C LYS A 120 50.96 -3.42 -3.19
N MET A 121 51.92 -2.67 -3.73
CA MET A 121 51.98 -2.35 -5.16
C MET A 121 52.05 -3.64 -5.99
N SER A 122 51.26 -3.70 -7.06
CA SER A 122 51.36 -4.77 -8.06
C SER A 122 52.63 -4.59 -8.90
N PRO A 123 53.20 -5.65 -9.50
CA PRO A 123 54.30 -5.52 -10.46
C PRO A 123 54.01 -4.56 -11.62
N ASP A 124 52.74 -4.43 -12.02
CA ASP A 124 52.32 -3.48 -13.06
C ASP A 124 52.32 -2.02 -12.58
N ASP A 125 52.13 -1.76 -11.28
CA ASP A 125 52.16 -0.41 -10.70
C ASP A 125 53.61 0.12 -10.58
N LEU A 126 54.55 -0.81 -10.40
CA LEU A 126 55.99 -0.53 -10.34
C LEU A 126 56.59 -0.27 -11.74
N GLN A 127 55.86 -0.61 -12.80
CA GLN A 127 56.26 -0.29 -14.16
C GLN A 127 55.93 1.17 -14.45
N MET A 128 56.96 1.98 -14.67
CA MET A 128 56.77 3.29 -15.29
C MET A 128 56.14 3.07 -16.66
N ARG A 129 54.84 3.42 -16.80
CA ARG A 129 54.26 3.63 -18.12
C ARG A 129 54.93 4.85 -18.72
N ILE A 130 55.98 4.61 -19.50
CA ILE A 130 56.51 5.60 -20.44
C ILE A 130 55.35 5.90 -21.39
N LYS A 131 54.74 7.08 -21.26
CA LYS A 131 53.84 7.59 -22.30
C LYS A 131 54.71 7.84 -23.52
N TRP A 132 54.71 6.89 -24.44
CA TRP A 132 55.26 7.12 -25.77
C TRP A 132 54.36 8.14 -26.45
N GLU A 133 54.74 9.42 -26.40
CA GLU A 133 54.16 10.42 -27.27
C GLU A 133 54.59 10.05 -28.69
N ALA A 134 53.69 9.38 -29.41
CA ALA A 134 53.84 9.20 -30.84
C ALA A 134 53.87 10.60 -31.45
N SER A 135 55.09 11.08 -31.74
CA SER A 135 55.29 12.16 -32.69
C SER A 135 54.62 11.67 -33.97
N GLY A 136 53.55 12.35 -34.35
CA GLY A 136 52.78 12.00 -35.53
C GLY A 136 53.68 12.09 -36.75
N ASP A 137 53.92 10.95 -37.37
CA ASP A 137 54.28 10.86 -38.78
C ASP A 137 53.44 9.75 -39.40
N ASP A 138 52.85 10.13 -40.53
CA ASP A 138 51.77 9.46 -41.24
C ASP A 138 52.13 8.04 -41.76
N ASP A 139 51.66 7.00 -41.08
CA ASP A 139 51.61 5.66 -41.67
C ASP A 139 50.28 5.45 -42.40
N LYS A 140 50.31 5.75 -43.71
CA LYS A 140 49.25 5.43 -44.67
C LYS A 140 48.96 3.94 -44.65
N ILE A 141 47.77 3.55 -44.18
CA ILE A 141 47.21 2.22 -44.41
C ILE A 141 46.75 2.17 -45.88
N PRO A 142 47.26 1.28 -46.75
CA PRO A 142 46.68 1.12 -48.07
C PRO A 142 45.29 0.47 -47.96
N GLU A 143 44.28 1.18 -48.46
CA GLU A 143 42.91 0.70 -48.68
C GLU A 143 42.90 -0.46 -49.67
N ASN A 144 43.14 -1.70 -49.24
CA ASN A 144 42.69 -2.88 -49.99
C ASN A 144 42.69 -4.18 -49.18
N PHE A 145 42.03 -4.16 -48.02
CA PHE A 145 41.68 -5.40 -47.32
C PHE A 145 40.16 -5.51 -47.18
N THR A 146 39.49 -5.89 -48.27
CA THR A 146 38.13 -6.43 -48.20
C THR A 146 38.21 -7.87 -47.70
N PRO A 147 37.70 -8.22 -46.51
CA PRO A 147 37.62 -9.61 -46.11
C PRO A 147 36.54 -10.29 -46.96
N ALA A 148 36.94 -11.35 -47.66
CA ALA A 148 36.05 -12.18 -48.46
C ALA A 148 34.93 -12.77 -47.58
N GLU A 149 33.69 -12.59 -48.03
CA GLU A 149 32.49 -13.21 -47.47
C GLU A 149 32.66 -14.73 -47.41
N THR A 150 32.85 -15.27 -46.21
CA THR A 150 32.70 -16.71 -45.99
C THR A 150 31.25 -16.97 -45.65
N THR A 151 30.47 -17.27 -46.70
CA THR A 151 29.12 -17.81 -46.57
C THR A 151 29.25 -19.25 -46.09
N GLU A 152 29.05 -19.50 -44.80
CA GLU A 152 28.87 -20.85 -44.28
C GLU A 152 27.37 -21.13 -44.15
N GLN A 153 26.83 -21.78 -45.18
CA GLN A 153 25.55 -22.49 -45.12
C GLN A 153 25.77 -23.92 -44.65
N ARG A 154 24.74 -24.43 -43.94
CA ARG A 154 24.38 -25.82 -43.60
C ARG A 154 24.91 -26.31 -42.25
N GLY A 155 24.07 -26.91 -41.40
CA GLY A 155 22.67 -27.28 -41.57
C GLY A 155 22.20 -28.25 -40.48
N ALA A 156 20.91 -28.55 -40.59
CA ALA A 156 20.14 -29.63 -39.96
C ALA A 156 20.01 -29.63 -38.43
#